data_AF-A0A1V4YXR1-F1
#
_entry.id   AF-A0A1V4YXR1-F1
#
_cell.length_a   1.000
_cell.length_b   1.000
_cell.length_c   1.000
_cell.angle_alpha   90.00
_cell.angle_beta   90.00
_cell.angle_gamma   90.00
#
_symmetry.space_group_name_H-M   'P 1'
#
loop_
_entity.id
_entity.type
_entity.pdbx_description
1 polymer ?
#
loop_
_entity_poly.entity_id
_entity_poly.type
_entity_poly.pdbx_seq_one_letter_code
_entity_poly.pdbx_strand_id
1 'polypeptide(L)'
;MAARAKVPEKVDDRPKAIQLIMYLATQTDYVSVHDIHKDPLSGFPDHEAIKAALRAACDVLDVSSEKGAVSLYRLPRTFDGYREVFAMLKGSEDIYNFLLSGYSHAMVNELFIRDALLRWGQTPYFESLAAKYPAGQMNPAEAMVAMLAQQPGFAALAAMFSVSPAVADMILYPENLSRYELTHPKIALDLTFACDMVKRAPPGTVLSVKYEVIAQGMINIQMSGGTGIP
;
A
#
# COMPACT_ATOMS: atom_id res chain seq x y z
N MET A 1 -22.50 -41.05 26.97
CA MET A 1 -21.89 -40.44 25.77
C MET A 1 -22.03 -38.93 25.89
N ALA A 2 -20.93 -38.21 26.18
CA ALA A 2 -20.96 -36.75 26.25
C ALA A 2 -20.92 -36.17 24.84
N ALA A 3 -21.88 -35.31 24.51
CA ALA A 3 -21.88 -34.55 23.27
C ALA A 3 -20.63 -33.66 23.22
N ARG A 4 -19.75 -33.89 22.23
CA ARG A 4 -18.65 -32.98 21.94
C ARG A 4 -19.26 -31.65 21.50
N ALA A 5 -19.10 -30.61 22.31
CA ALA A 5 -19.36 -29.24 21.90
C ALA A 5 -18.57 -28.96 20.63
N LYS A 6 -19.27 -28.61 19.54
CA LYS A 6 -18.63 -28.10 18.32
C LYS A 6 -17.91 -26.81 18.72
N VAL A 7 -16.58 -26.81 18.58
CA VAL A 7 -15.81 -25.57 18.60
C VAL A 7 -16.36 -24.71 17.45
N PRO A 8 -16.81 -23.47 17.71
CA PRO A 8 -17.28 -22.61 16.64
C PRO A 8 -16.13 -22.42 15.65
N GLU A 9 -16.40 -22.76 14.40
CA GLU A 9 -15.54 -22.46 13.26
C GLU A 9 -15.21 -20.96 13.35
N LYS A 10 -13.91 -20.61 13.40
CA LYS A 10 -13.51 -19.20 13.29
C LYS A 10 -13.97 -18.75 11.91
N VAL A 11 -15.11 -18.05 11.86
CA VAL A 11 -15.58 -17.41 10.65
C VAL A 11 -14.48 -16.43 10.25
N ASP A 12 -13.90 -16.64 9.07
CA ASP A 12 -12.97 -15.69 8.51
C ASP A 12 -13.76 -14.43 8.15
N ASP A 13 -13.78 -13.45 9.05
CA ASP A 13 -14.48 -12.18 8.86
C ASP A 13 -13.68 -11.21 7.97
N ARG A 14 -12.53 -11.63 7.42
CA ARG A 14 -11.71 -10.82 6.52
C ARG A 14 -12.46 -10.30 5.28
N PRO A 15 -13.31 -11.08 4.57
CA PRO A 15 -14.07 -10.55 3.44
C PRO A 15 -15.00 -9.40 3.85
N LYS A 16 -15.62 -9.49 5.04
CA LYS A 16 -16.49 -8.41 5.56
C LYS A 16 -15.68 -7.18 5.97
N ALA A 17 -14.49 -7.38 6.56
CA ALA A 17 -13.58 -6.29 6.86
C ALA A 17 -13.11 -5.57 5.58
N ILE A 18 -12.79 -6.32 4.52
CA ILE A 18 -12.44 -5.77 3.20
C ILE A 18 -13.63 -4.99 2.63
N GLN A 19 -14.84 -5.55 2.62
CA GLN A 19 -16.04 -4.85 2.17
C GLN A 19 -16.26 -3.53 2.94
N LEU A 20 -16.08 -3.54 4.26
CA LEU A 20 -16.18 -2.33 5.08
C LEU A 20 -15.10 -1.31 4.72
N ILE A 21 -13.84 -1.74 4.55
CA ILE A 21 -12.73 -0.85 4.15
C ILE A 21 -13.02 -0.23 2.78
N MET A 22 -13.51 -1.03 1.82
CA MET A 22 -13.86 -0.55 0.49
C MET A 22 -15.00 0.46 0.54
N TYR A 23 -16.01 0.23 1.37
CA TYR A 23 -17.05 1.22 1.64
C TYR A 23 -16.46 2.51 2.21
N LEU A 24 -15.66 2.42 3.28
CA LEU A 24 -15.05 3.58 3.94
C LEU A 24 -14.06 4.33 3.03
N ALA A 25 -13.44 3.67 2.05
CA ALA A 25 -12.57 4.31 1.06
C ALA A 25 -13.31 5.29 0.14
N THR A 26 -14.65 5.21 0.09
CA THR A 26 -15.52 6.16 -0.62
C THR A 26 -16.00 7.31 0.26
N GLN A 27 -15.81 7.21 1.58
CA GLN A 27 -16.31 8.18 2.55
C GLN A 27 -15.28 9.27 2.84
N THR A 28 -15.72 10.52 2.88
CA THR A 28 -14.85 11.66 3.22
C THR A 28 -14.75 11.92 4.72
N ASP A 29 -15.75 11.53 5.50
CA ASP A 29 -15.84 11.82 6.93
C ASP A 29 -16.10 10.55 7.75
N TYR A 30 -16.13 10.73 9.07
CA TYR A 30 -16.49 9.67 10.01
C TYR A 30 -17.95 9.23 9.80
N VAL A 31 -18.20 7.93 9.81
CA VAL A 31 -19.54 7.33 9.66
C VAL A 31 -19.91 6.46 10.85
N SER A 32 -21.20 6.44 11.21
CA SER A 32 -21.72 5.54 12.22
C SER A 32 -22.20 4.20 11.63
N VAL A 33 -22.42 3.19 12.48
CA VAL A 33 -23.11 1.94 12.07
C VAL A 33 -24.46 2.23 11.42
N HIS A 34 -25.16 3.26 11.87
CA HIS A 34 -26.46 3.62 11.32
C HIS A 34 -26.34 4.17 9.89
N ASP A 35 -25.34 5.00 9.63
CA ASP A 35 -25.08 5.59 8.31
C ASP A 35 -24.69 4.49 7.32
N ILE A 36 -23.80 3.58 7.72
CA ILE A 36 -23.40 2.42 6.93
C ILE A 36 -24.64 1.59 6.52
N HIS A 37 -25.50 1.23 7.48
CA HIS A 37 -26.69 0.42 7.20
C HIS A 37 -27.72 1.11 6.31
N LYS A 38 -27.84 2.44 6.41
CA LYS A 38 -28.75 3.22 5.57
C LYS A 38 -28.27 3.35 4.14
N ASP A 39 -26.97 3.26 3.91
CA ASP A 39 -26.37 3.39 2.59
C ASP A 39 -26.49 2.07 1.80
N PRO A 40 -27.25 2.05 0.68
CA PRO A 40 -27.37 0.86 -0.16
C PRO A 40 -26.04 0.37 -0.73
N LEU A 41 -25.05 1.25 -0.88
CA LEU A 41 -23.73 0.92 -1.41
C LEU A 41 -22.85 0.19 -0.39
N SER A 42 -23.22 0.18 0.90
CA SER A 42 -22.47 -0.54 1.92
C SER A 42 -22.55 -2.06 1.75
N GLY A 43 -23.64 -2.57 1.15
CA GLY A 43 -23.87 -3.99 0.92
C GLY A 43 -24.04 -4.83 2.20
N PHE A 44 -24.24 -4.20 3.37
CA PHE A 44 -24.44 -4.92 4.63
C PHE A 44 -25.93 -5.17 4.91
N PRO A 45 -26.32 -6.40 5.31
CA PRO A 45 -27.73 -6.74 5.49
C PRO A 45 -28.34 -6.22 6.80
N ASP A 46 -27.52 -6.01 7.83
CA ASP A 46 -27.96 -5.59 9.17
C ASP A 46 -26.82 -4.96 10.00
N HIS A 47 -27.20 -4.39 11.17
CA HIS A 47 -26.25 -3.78 12.10
C HIS A 47 -25.25 -4.77 12.72
N GLU A 48 -25.60 -6.05 12.87
CA GLU A 48 -24.71 -7.04 13.51
C GLU A 48 -23.60 -7.48 12.56
N ALA A 49 -23.89 -7.59 11.27
CA ALA A 49 -22.91 -7.81 10.21
C ALA A 49 -21.90 -6.66 10.14
N ILE A 50 -22.36 -5.41 10.26
CA ILE A 50 -21.50 -4.22 10.30
C ILE A 50 -20.62 -4.25 11.55
N LYS A 51 -21.17 -4.52 12.73
CA LYS A 51 -20.40 -4.64 13.98
C LYS A 51 -19.39 -5.78 13.94
N ALA A 52 -19.67 -6.88 13.25
CA ALA A 52 -18.71 -7.96 13.05
C ALA A 52 -17.55 -7.49 12.15
N ALA A 53 -17.86 -6.83 11.02
CA ALA A 53 -16.85 -6.25 10.13
C ALA A 53 -15.97 -5.22 10.84
N LEU A 54 -16.59 -4.33 11.64
CA LEU A 54 -15.88 -3.32 12.44
C LEU A 54 -14.97 -3.94 13.48
N ARG A 55 -15.39 -5.05 14.13
CA ARG A 55 -14.53 -5.78 15.06
C ARG A 55 -13.32 -6.41 14.36
N ALA A 56 -13.52 -6.94 13.15
CA ALA A 56 -12.44 -7.51 12.35
C ALA A 56 -11.46 -6.46 11.80
N ALA A 57 -11.94 -5.25 11.51
CA ALA A 57 -11.14 -4.12 11.02
C ALA A 57 -10.65 -3.18 12.14
N CYS A 58 -11.00 -3.42 13.41
CA CYS A 58 -10.86 -2.44 14.50
C CYS A 58 -9.42 -1.90 14.63
N ASP A 59 -8.42 -2.75 14.45
CA ASP A 59 -7.02 -2.38 14.64
C ASP A 59 -6.49 -1.42 13.55
N VAL A 60 -7.17 -1.32 12.40
CA VAL A 60 -6.73 -0.51 11.25
C VAL A 60 -7.64 0.70 10.98
N LEU A 61 -8.61 0.97 11.86
CA LEU A 61 -9.57 2.07 11.71
C LEU A 61 -9.30 3.20 12.71
N ASP A 62 -9.58 4.43 12.28
CA ASP A 62 -9.60 5.59 13.16
C ASP A 62 -11.02 5.74 13.75
N VAL A 63 -11.09 5.79 15.08
CA VAL A 63 -12.35 5.78 15.84
C VAL A 63 -12.45 7.06 16.66
N SER A 64 -13.50 7.84 16.40
CA SER A 64 -13.87 8.98 17.23
C SER A 64 -15.05 8.59 18.11
N SER A 65 -14.94 8.85 19.41
CA SER A 65 -16.09 8.81 20.32
C SER A 65 -16.39 10.24 20.77
N GLU A 66 -17.56 10.77 20.42
CA GLU A 66 -18.06 11.94 21.13
C GLU A 66 -18.42 11.51 22.57
N LYS A 67 -18.20 12.38 23.55
CA LYS A 67 -18.53 12.11 24.96
C LYS A 67 -20.05 11.87 25.09
N GLY A 68 -20.46 10.61 25.04
CA GLY A 68 -21.81 10.15 25.40
C GLY A 68 -22.66 9.47 24.32
N ALA A 69 -22.33 9.46 23.03
CA ALA A 69 -23.18 8.80 22.04
C ALA A 69 -22.45 8.45 20.73
N VAL A 70 -22.53 7.17 20.34
CA VAL A 70 -22.17 6.59 19.03
C VAL A 70 -20.68 6.65 18.66
N SER A 71 -20.07 5.47 18.47
CA SER A 71 -18.75 5.35 17.86
C SER A 71 -18.83 5.67 16.37
N LEU A 72 -17.93 6.53 15.89
CA LEU A 72 -17.80 6.86 14.48
C LEU A 72 -16.47 6.34 13.93
N TYR A 73 -16.48 5.90 12.68
CA TYR A 73 -15.38 5.16 12.06
C TYR A 73 -14.95 5.80 10.74
N ARG A 74 -13.65 5.79 10.46
CA ARG A 74 -13.09 6.15 9.14
C ARG A 74 -11.77 5.41 8.88
N LEU A 75 -11.28 5.48 7.65
CA LEU A 75 -9.91 5.06 7.34
C LEU A 75 -8.90 6.09 7.92
N PRO A 76 -7.79 5.65 8.54
CA PRO A 76 -6.79 6.54 9.11
C PRO A 76 -6.14 7.45 8.07
N ARG A 77 -5.76 8.67 8.45
CA ARG A 77 -5.04 9.60 7.55
C ARG A 77 -3.57 9.78 7.91
N THR A 78 -2.97 8.74 8.47
CA THR A 78 -1.54 8.67 8.80
C THR A 78 -0.84 7.66 7.88
N PHE A 79 0.47 7.77 7.73
CA PHE A 79 1.25 6.78 6.97
C PHE A 79 1.07 5.37 7.53
N ASP A 80 1.22 5.20 8.85
CA ASP A 80 1.13 3.89 9.49
C ASP A 80 -0.27 3.29 9.39
N GLY A 81 -1.32 4.10 9.55
CA GLY A 81 -2.69 3.63 9.37
C GLY A 81 -3.02 3.30 7.91
N TYR A 82 -2.50 4.06 6.93
CA TYR A 82 -2.63 3.68 5.51
C TYR A 82 -1.96 2.34 5.24
N ARG A 83 -0.75 2.15 5.76
CA ARG A 83 0.03 0.91 5.65
C ARG A 83 -0.76 -0.27 6.21
N GLU A 84 -1.33 -0.16 7.41
CA GLU A 84 -2.17 -1.19 8.03
C GLU A 84 -3.42 -1.54 7.21
N VAL A 85 -4.14 -0.53 6.69
CA VAL A 85 -5.28 -0.75 5.80
C VAL A 85 -4.85 -1.48 4.53
N PHE A 86 -3.75 -1.06 3.91
CA PHE A 86 -3.19 -1.73 2.74
C PHE A 86 -2.80 -3.18 3.04
N ALA A 87 -2.24 -3.48 4.22
CA ALA A 87 -1.89 -4.84 4.63
C ALA A 87 -3.11 -5.79 4.60
N MET A 88 -4.26 -5.29 5.06
CA MET A 88 -5.50 -6.06 5.11
C MET A 88 -6.02 -6.40 3.70
N LEU A 89 -5.89 -5.45 2.77
CA LEU A 89 -6.30 -5.58 1.37
C LEU A 89 -5.27 -6.30 0.50
N LYS A 90 -3.99 -6.33 0.88
CA LYS A 90 -2.93 -6.99 0.12
C LYS A 90 -3.27 -8.47 -0.07
N GLY A 91 -3.40 -8.87 -1.33
CA GLY A 91 -3.78 -10.23 -1.73
C GLY A 91 -5.29 -10.46 -1.88
N SER A 92 -6.12 -9.43 -1.70
CA SER A 92 -7.54 -9.46 -2.10
C SER A 92 -7.72 -9.06 -3.57
N GLU A 93 -8.87 -9.41 -4.14
CA GLU A 93 -9.25 -8.97 -5.50
C GLU A 93 -9.54 -7.46 -5.56
N ASP A 94 -9.88 -6.84 -4.43
CA ASP A 94 -10.24 -5.42 -4.32
C ASP A 94 -9.03 -4.46 -4.22
N ILE A 95 -7.80 -4.98 -4.17
CA ILE A 95 -6.60 -4.16 -3.98
C ILE A 95 -6.48 -3.04 -5.03
N TYR A 96 -6.87 -3.31 -6.27
CA TYR A 96 -6.85 -2.32 -7.35
C TYR A 96 -7.90 -1.23 -7.17
N ASN A 97 -9.13 -1.63 -6.82
CA ASN A 97 -10.21 -0.70 -6.52
C ASN A 97 -9.84 0.20 -5.34
N PHE A 98 -9.15 -0.34 -4.33
CA PHE A 98 -8.66 0.43 -3.20
C PHE A 98 -7.60 1.45 -3.63
N LEU A 99 -6.59 1.05 -4.41
CA LEU A 99 -5.54 1.97 -4.85
C LEU A 99 -6.07 3.12 -5.71
N LEU A 100 -7.13 2.87 -6.49
CA LEU A 100 -7.85 3.84 -7.31
C LEU A 100 -8.95 4.60 -6.55
N SER A 101 -9.14 4.32 -5.26
CA SER A 101 -10.18 4.98 -4.45
C SER A 101 -9.86 6.45 -4.20
N GLY A 102 -10.90 7.25 -3.96
CA GLY A 102 -10.75 8.66 -3.58
C GLY A 102 -9.90 8.83 -2.31
N TYR A 103 -10.04 7.92 -1.34
CA TYR A 103 -9.19 7.88 -0.16
C TYR A 103 -7.71 7.70 -0.50
N SER A 104 -7.37 6.72 -1.34
CA SER A 104 -5.98 6.45 -1.72
C SER A 104 -5.36 7.62 -2.48
N HIS A 105 -6.09 8.19 -3.46
CA HIS A 105 -5.64 9.37 -4.18
C HIS A 105 -5.49 10.62 -3.31
N ALA A 106 -6.30 10.79 -2.26
CA ALA A 106 -6.16 11.90 -1.33
C ALA A 106 -4.94 11.74 -0.41
N MET A 107 -4.60 10.50 -0.04
CA MET A 107 -3.49 10.18 0.85
C MET A 107 -2.13 10.15 0.14
N VAL A 108 -2.07 9.52 -1.03
CA VAL A 108 -0.81 9.24 -1.74
C VAL A 108 -0.48 10.38 -2.70
N ASN A 109 0.26 11.36 -2.19
CA ASN A 109 0.79 12.50 -2.93
C ASN A 109 2.32 12.57 -2.82
N GLU A 110 2.94 13.61 -3.40
CA GLU A 110 4.39 13.80 -3.39
C GLU A 110 4.98 13.84 -1.97
N LEU A 111 4.28 14.45 -1.00
CA LEU A 111 4.72 14.52 0.39
C LEU A 111 4.67 13.14 1.04
N PHE A 112 3.58 12.39 0.82
CA PHE A 112 3.46 11.01 1.30
C PHE A 112 4.62 10.14 0.78
N ILE A 113 4.92 10.22 -0.52
CA ILE A 113 6.02 9.46 -1.13
C ILE A 113 7.36 9.87 -0.53
N ARG A 114 7.60 11.17 -0.36
CA ARG A 114 8.82 11.66 0.28
C ARG A 114 8.99 11.10 1.69
N ASP A 115 7.93 11.16 2.51
CA ASP A 115 7.95 10.67 3.89
C ASP A 115 8.13 9.14 3.95
N ALA A 116 7.51 8.41 3.02
CA ALA A 116 7.70 6.98 2.87
C ALA A 116 9.18 6.64 2.56
N LEU A 117 9.80 7.35 1.62
CA LEU A 117 11.20 7.14 1.26
C LEU A 117 12.17 7.55 2.37
N LEU A 118 11.82 8.52 3.21
CA LEU A 118 12.61 8.83 4.41
C LEU A 118 12.65 7.65 5.38
N ARG A 119 11.57 6.86 5.47
CA ARG A 119 11.54 5.62 6.28
C ARG A 119 12.43 4.52 5.70
N TRP A 120 12.66 4.48 4.39
CA TRP A 120 13.66 3.58 3.81
C TRP A 120 15.05 3.90 4.36
N GLY A 121 15.35 5.19 4.53
CA GLY A 121 16.57 5.68 5.15
C GLY A 121 16.76 5.29 6.62
N GLN A 122 15.71 4.82 7.28
CA GLN A 122 15.72 4.33 8.67
C GLN A 122 15.89 2.81 8.75
N THR A 123 16.07 2.13 7.62
CA THR A 123 16.34 0.68 7.64
C THR A 123 17.75 0.37 8.15
N PRO A 124 17.99 -0.82 8.74
CA PRO A 124 19.32 -1.20 9.24
C PRO A 124 20.43 -1.11 8.18
N TYR A 125 20.09 -1.28 6.91
CA TYR A 125 21.02 -1.10 5.80
C TYR A 125 21.58 0.33 5.75
N PHE A 126 20.72 1.34 5.73
CA PHE A 126 21.14 2.75 5.66
C PHE A 126 21.78 3.22 6.96
N GLU A 127 21.33 2.75 8.12
CA GLU A 127 22.00 2.99 9.41
C GLU A 127 23.45 2.49 9.39
N SER A 128 23.66 1.25 8.93
CA SER A 128 25.00 0.66 8.80
C SER A 128 25.89 1.37 7.78
N LEU A 129 25.27 1.96 6.75
CA LEU A 129 25.95 2.68 5.70
C LEU A 129 26.37 4.06 6.19
N ALA A 130 25.48 4.81 6.84
CA ALA A 130 25.74 6.13 7.41
C ALA A 130 26.93 6.13 8.38
N ALA A 131 27.10 5.06 9.18
CA ALA A 131 28.24 4.89 10.08
C ALA A 131 29.61 4.86 9.37
N LYS A 132 29.64 4.65 8.05
CA LYS A 132 30.87 4.59 7.23
C LYS A 132 31.21 5.93 6.56
N TYR A 133 30.34 6.93 6.63
CA TYR A 133 30.54 8.24 6.01
C TYR A 133 30.96 9.28 7.07
N PRO A 134 31.90 10.18 6.73
CA PRO A 134 32.31 11.26 7.64
C PRO A 134 31.14 12.19 7.99
N ALA A 135 31.13 12.72 9.22
CA ALA A 135 30.20 13.76 9.63
C ALA A 135 30.34 15.01 8.74
N GLY A 136 29.22 15.50 8.20
CA GLY A 136 29.17 16.67 7.30
C GLY A 136 29.05 16.34 5.81
N GLN A 137 29.10 15.06 5.42
CA GLN A 137 28.67 14.62 4.09
C GLN A 137 27.17 14.29 4.09
N MET A 138 26.53 14.40 2.92
CA MET A 138 25.12 14.02 2.76
C MET A 138 24.94 12.56 3.19
N ASN A 139 23.97 12.32 4.08
CA ASN A 139 23.69 10.96 4.54
C ASN A 139 23.23 10.12 3.32
N PRO A 140 23.70 8.88 3.15
CA PRO A 140 23.25 7.99 2.07
C PRO A 140 21.73 7.88 1.92
N ALA A 141 20.97 7.94 3.02
CA ALA A 141 19.51 7.98 2.99
C ALA A 141 18.96 9.25 2.29
N GLU A 142 19.52 10.41 2.61
CA GLU A 142 19.13 11.68 1.99
C GLU A 142 19.52 11.70 0.51
N ALA A 143 20.70 11.16 0.18
CA ALA A 143 21.16 11.05 -1.21
C ALA A 143 20.24 10.16 -2.04
N MET A 144 19.74 9.05 -1.46
CA MET A 144 18.74 8.18 -2.07
C MET A 144 17.44 8.93 -2.36
N VAL A 145 16.92 9.67 -1.38
CA VAL A 145 15.70 10.48 -1.55
C VAL A 145 15.90 11.55 -2.62
N ALA A 146 17.04 12.25 -2.61
CA ALA A 146 17.36 13.27 -3.61
C ALA A 146 17.51 12.68 -5.02
N MET A 147 18.07 11.48 -5.16
CA MET A 147 18.12 10.76 -6.44
C MET A 147 16.72 10.44 -6.95
N LEU A 148 15.83 9.95 -6.09
CA LEU A 148 14.44 9.62 -6.46
C LEU A 148 13.55 10.85 -6.67
N ALA A 149 13.98 12.03 -6.18
CA ALA A 149 13.31 13.29 -6.43
C ALA A 149 13.56 13.83 -7.86
N GLN A 150 14.57 13.33 -8.58
CA GLN A 150 14.89 13.78 -9.93
C GLN A 150 13.76 13.43 -10.92
N GLN A 151 13.44 14.35 -11.84
CA GLN A 151 12.25 14.25 -12.68
C GLN A 151 12.19 12.92 -13.47
N PRO A 152 11.02 12.25 -13.52
CA PRO A 152 9.70 12.73 -13.08
C PRO A 152 9.40 12.60 -11.56
N GLY A 153 10.39 12.21 -10.75
CA GLY A 153 10.41 12.44 -9.30
C GLY A 153 9.32 11.74 -8.50
N PHE A 154 8.92 12.35 -7.39
CA PHE A 154 7.90 11.82 -6.48
C PHE A 154 6.51 11.73 -7.11
N ALA A 155 6.17 12.62 -8.04
CA ALA A 155 4.88 12.58 -8.74
C ALA A 155 4.72 11.29 -9.56
N ALA A 156 5.78 10.87 -10.27
CA ALA A 156 5.76 9.58 -10.98
C ALA A 156 5.66 8.39 -10.02
N LEU A 157 6.37 8.44 -8.89
CA LEU A 157 6.28 7.37 -7.88
C LEU A 157 4.88 7.29 -7.25
N ALA A 158 4.22 8.41 -6.99
CA ALA A 158 2.82 8.43 -6.54
C ALA A 158 1.87 7.84 -7.58
N ALA A 159 2.10 8.16 -8.87
CA ALA A 159 1.34 7.57 -9.96
C ALA A 159 1.55 6.04 -10.04
N MET A 160 2.81 5.57 -9.98
CA MET A 160 3.15 4.14 -9.98
C MET A 160 2.53 3.41 -8.78
N PHE A 161 2.61 4.01 -7.59
CA PHE A 161 2.00 3.50 -6.36
C PHE A 161 0.49 3.27 -6.55
N SER A 162 -0.20 4.23 -7.15
CA SER A 162 -1.67 4.21 -7.30
C SER A 162 -2.18 3.13 -8.26
N VAL A 163 -1.31 2.50 -9.06
CA VAL A 163 -1.72 1.50 -10.07
C VAL A 163 -1.00 0.15 -9.94
N SER A 164 0.06 0.07 -9.14
CA SER A 164 0.84 -1.15 -8.89
C SER A 164 0.89 -1.48 -7.40
N PRO A 165 0.14 -2.51 -6.96
CA PRO A 165 0.22 -3.04 -5.61
C PRO A 165 1.64 -3.47 -5.23
N ALA A 166 2.44 -3.97 -6.18
CA ALA A 166 3.82 -4.35 -5.88
C ALA A 166 4.70 -3.13 -5.60
N VAL A 167 4.54 -2.03 -6.35
CA VAL A 167 5.24 -0.76 -6.05
C VAL A 167 4.77 -0.18 -4.71
N ALA A 168 3.46 -0.18 -4.46
CA ALA A 168 2.90 0.26 -3.18
C ALA A 168 3.48 -0.54 -2.00
N ASP A 169 3.58 -1.86 -2.15
CA ASP A 169 4.16 -2.75 -1.15
C ASP A 169 5.64 -2.43 -0.88
N MET A 170 6.45 -2.23 -1.92
CA MET A 170 7.85 -1.84 -1.74
C MET A 170 7.98 -0.51 -0.98
N ILE A 171 7.15 0.48 -1.32
CA ILE A 171 7.20 1.82 -0.72
C ILE A 171 6.76 1.78 0.74
N LEU A 172 5.70 1.03 1.06
CA LEU A 172 5.14 0.94 2.40
C LEU A 172 5.95 0.06 3.35
N TYR A 173 6.63 -0.97 2.83
CA TYR A 173 7.32 -1.99 3.63
C TYR A 173 8.80 -2.13 3.26
N PRO A 174 9.63 -1.09 3.47
CA PRO A 174 11.05 -1.14 3.13
C PRO A 174 11.83 -2.21 3.89
N GLU A 175 11.34 -2.68 5.03
CA GLU A 175 11.94 -3.78 5.79
C GLU A 175 11.92 -5.13 5.06
N ASN A 176 11.07 -5.27 4.04
CA ASN A 176 11.00 -6.48 3.21
C ASN A 176 11.96 -6.42 2.01
N LEU A 177 12.59 -5.27 1.77
CA LEU A 177 13.47 -5.08 0.63
C LEU A 177 14.82 -5.77 0.88
N SER A 178 15.30 -6.44 -0.15
CA SER A 178 16.66 -6.96 -0.20
C SER A 178 17.68 -5.81 -0.20
N ARG A 179 18.91 -6.14 0.18
CA ARG A 179 20.03 -5.21 0.08
C ARG A 179 20.23 -4.67 -1.35
N TYR A 180 19.96 -5.48 -2.36
CA TYR A 180 20.08 -5.06 -3.76
C TYR A 180 19.05 -3.95 -4.08
N GLU A 181 17.79 -4.14 -3.69
CA GLU A 181 16.73 -3.15 -3.93
C GLU A 181 17.00 -1.85 -3.18
N LEU A 182 17.54 -1.92 -1.96
CA LEU A 182 17.93 -0.73 -1.18
C LEU A 182 19.16 -0.01 -1.78
N THR A 183 20.06 -0.73 -2.46
CA THR A 183 21.20 -0.11 -3.18
C THR A 183 20.82 0.52 -4.51
N HIS A 184 19.79 0.00 -5.19
CA HIS A 184 19.38 0.42 -6.53
C HIS A 184 17.87 0.70 -6.60
N PRO A 185 17.34 1.61 -5.76
CA PRO A 185 15.90 1.71 -5.52
C PRO A 185 15.13 2.18 -6.77
N LYS A 186 15.73 3.03 -7.61
CA LYS A 186 15.10 3.44 -8.88
C LYS A 186 14.89 2.26 -9.82
N ILE A 187 15.95 1.46 -10.01
CA ILE A 187 15.89 0.26 -10.86
C ILE A 187 14.87 -0.73 -10.30
N ALA A 188 14.88 -0.93 -8.97
CA ALA A 188 13.96 -1.86 -8.32
C ALA A 188 12.49 -1.44 -8.49
N LEU A 189 12.16 -0.17 -8.23
CA LEU A 189 10.79 0.35 -8.39
C LEU A 189 10.31 0.29 -9.84
N ASP A 190 11.15 0.70 -10.79
CA ASP A 190 10.82 0.68 -12.21
C ASP A 190 10.62 -0.75 -12.73
N LEU A 191 11.46 -1.70 -12.30
CA LEU A 191 11.31 -3.10 -12.67
C LEU A 191 10.06 -3.71 -12.07
N THR A 192 9.78 -3.45 -10.81
CA THR A 192 8.55 -3.93 -10.15
C THR A 192 7.32 -3.39 -10.87
N PHE A 193 7.31 -2.11 -11.21
CA PHE A 193 6.24 -1.50 -11.98
C PHE A 193 6.10 -2.14 -13.38
N ALA A 194 7.21 -2.26 -14.10
CA ALA A 194 7.27 -2.91 -15.40
C ALA A 194 6.72 -4.34 -15.36
N CYS A 195 7.08 -5.13 -14.34
CA CYS A 195 6.56 -6.48 -14.14
C CYS A 195 5.04 -6.49 -14.01
N ASP A 196 4.49 -5.59 -13.19
CA ASP A 196 3.05 -5.51 -12.97
C ASP A 196 2.30 -5.04 -14.22
N MET A 197 2.85 -4.09 -14.97
CA MET A 197 2.25 -3.61 -16.22
C MET A 197 2.29 -4.69 -17.30
N VAL A 198 3.41 -5.41 -17.45
CA VAL A 198 3.54 -6.48 -18.46
C VAL A 198 2.56 -7.62 -18.20
N LYS A 199 2.26 -7.97 -16.94
CA LYS A 199 1.24 -8.98 -16.63
C LYS A 199 -0.13 -8.63 -17.23
N ARG A 200 -0.49 -7.34 -17.24
CA ARG A 200 -1.78 -6.83 -17.72
C ARG A 200 -1.78 -6.45 -19.19
N ALA A 201 -0.61 -6.37 -19.81
CA ALA A 201 -0.49 -6.10 -21.22
C ALA A 201 -1.06 -7.28 -22.05
N PRO A 202 -1.46 -7.02 -23.31
CA PRO A 202 -1.86 -8.08 -24.23
C PRO A 202 -0.76 -9.15 -24.39
N PRO A 203 -1.13 -10.43 -24.61
CA PRO A 203 -0.15 -11.48 -24.87
C PRO A 203 0.78 -11.11 -26.05
N GLY A 204 2.06 -11.41 -25.89
CA GLY A 204 3.09 -11.05 -26.88
C GLY A 204 3.67 -9.64 -26.71
N THR A 205 3.26 -8.90 -25.68
CA THR A 205 3.91 -7.64 -25.32
C THR A 205 5.33 -7.90 -24.83
N VAL A 206 6.27 -7.19 -25.44
CA VAL A 206 7.68 -7.18 -25.04
C VAL A 206 8.02 -5.80 -24.53
N LEU A 207 8.40 -5.72 -23.26
CA LEU A 207 8.88 -4.50 -22.65
C LEU A 207 10.41 -4.59 -22.53
N SER A 208 11.10 -3.58 -23.06
CA SER A 208 12.56 -3.46 -22.97
C SER A 208 12.91 -2.20 -22.21
N VAL A 209 13.48 -2.36 -21.02
CA VAL A 209 13.95 -1.25 -20.19
C VAL A 209 15.47 -1.19 -20.31
N LYS A 210 15.99 0.00 -20.60
CA LYS A 210 17.43 0.24 -20.74
C LYS A 210 17.89 1.18 -19.64
N TYR A 211 18.80 0.72 -18.80
CA TYR A 211 19.47 1.55 -17.80
C TYR A 211 20.90 1.79 -18.21
N GLU A 212 21.32 3.05 -18.16
CA GLU A 212 22.73 3.37 -18.14
C GLU A 212 23.18 3.43 -16.68
N VAL A 213 24.02 2.50 -16.27
CA VAL A 213 24.59 2.49 -14.92
C VAL A 213 26.03 3.01 -15.01
N ILE A 214 26.27 4.18 -14.42
CA ILE A 214 27.60 4.78 -14.35
C ILE A 214 28.55 3.76 -13.69
N ALA A 215 29.62 3.40 -14.41
CA ALA A 215 30.61 2.36 -14.10
C ALA A 215 30.26 0.89 -14.43
N GLN A 216 29.03 0.55 -14.85
CA GLN A 216 28.66 -0.82 -15.27
C GLN A 216 28.20 -0.92 -16.73
N GLY A 217 27.95 0.21 -17.39
CA GLY A 217 27.51 0.27 -18.79
C GLY A 217 26.00 0.14 -18.95
N MET A 218 25.56 -0.26 -20.14
CA MET A 218 24.14 -0.40 -20.47
C MET A 218 23.58 -1.74 -19.99
N ILE A 219 22.61 -1.70 -19.07
CA ILE A 219 21.82 -2.86 -18.68
C ILE A 219 20.53 -2.84 -19.51
N ASN A 220 20.35 -3.86 -20.35
CA ASN A 220 19.10 -4.10 -21.07
C ASN A 220 18.31 -5.18 -20.34
N ILE A 221 17.14 -4.83 -19.82
CA ILE A 221 16.23 -5.76 -19.18
C ILE A 221 15.05 -5.95 -20.11
N GLN A 222 14.89 -7.18 -20.60
CA GLN A 222 13.79 -7.55 -21.48
C GLN A 222 12.80 -8.44 -20.72
N MET A 223 11.54 -8.04 -20.78
CA MET A 223 10.43 -8.75 -20.16
C MET A 223 9.42 -9.09 -21.25
N SER A 224 9.04 -10.36 -21.33
CA SER A 224 7.98 -10.82 -22.23
C SER A 224 6.90 -11.50 -21.41
N GLY A 225 5.65 -11.11 -21.63
CA GLY A 225 4.52 -11.64 -20.91
C GLY A 225 3.24 -10.90 -21.27
N GLY A 226 2.15 -11.25 -20.60
CA GLY A 226 0.85 -10.64 -20.81
C GLY A 226 -0.25 -11.69 -20.82
N THR A 227 -1.22 -11.52 -19.94
CA THR A 227 -2.44 -12.33 -19.92
C THR A 227 -3.57 -11.63 -20.68
N GLY A 228 -3.45 -10.32 -20.96
CA GLY A 228 -4.52 -9.49 -21.51
C GLY A 228 -5.69 -9.27 -20.56
N ILE A 229 -5.57 -9.64 -19.28
CA ILE A 229 -6.59 -9.41 -18.26
C ILE A 229 -6.33 -8.01 -17.66
N PRO A 230 -7.32 -7.09 -17.69
CA PRO A 230 -7.20 -5.73 -17.17
C PRO A 230 -6.76 -5.66 -15.69
#